data_AF-A0A8X8A028-F1
#
_entry.id   AF-A0A8X8A028-F1
#
_cell.length_a   1.000
_cell.length_b   1.000
_cell.length_c   1.000
_cell.angle_alpha   90.00
_cell.angle_beta   90.00
_cell.angle_gamma   90.00
#
_symmetry.space_group_name_H-M   'P 1'
#
loop_
_entity.id
_entity.type
_entity.pdbx_description
1 polymer ?
#
loop_
_entity_poly.entity_id
_entity_poly.type
_entity_poly.pdbx_seq_one_letter_code
_entity_poly.pdbx_strand_id
1 'polypeptide(L)'
;MASSSSSLHSSASSSHKLLASRKVFSSSLFNGFQRHRRYRFIASFPSSHATSRSFSCLSIKCAVRFRPCIDIHKGKVKQIVGSTLRDLKEEDGSALVTNFESDKTAAEFANMYKEDGLMGGHVIMLGADDLSKATAIEALRAYPGGLQVGGGINVNNALSYIKKVPAMLLLLSYVFNNGQMDLERLKDLVRVVGKQKLVLDLSCRKKEGRYAIVTDRWQKFSDVYLDEKVLEFLANYADEFWFMVLMLKAKIPVTYAGGVTVMNDLER
;
A
#
# COMPACT_ATOMS: atom_id res chain seq x y z
N MET A 1 41.64 -45.49 -1.08
CA MET A 1 40.91 -46.43 -0.22
C MET A 1 39.42 -46.25 -0.47
N ALA A 2 38.83 -47.23 -1.17
CA ALA A 2 37.49 -47.80 -1.03
C ALA A 2 36.51 -47.08 -0.06
N SER A 3 35.39 -46.52 -0.54
CA SER A 3 34.01 -47.11 -0.51
C SER A 3 33.13 -46.19 0.39
N SER A 4 31.80 -46.04 0.27
CA SER A 4 30.75 -46.97 -0.12
C SER A 4 29.46 -46.25 -0.49
N SER A 5 28.68 -46.91 -1.33
CA SER A 5 27.33 -46.58 -1.80
C SER A 5 26.22 -47.00 -0.82
N SER A 6 25.13 -46.24 -0.85
CA SER A 6 23.70 -46.64 -0.76
C SER A 6 23.26 -47.88 0.05
N SER A 7 22.27 -47.68 0.93
CA SER A 7 21.19 -48.66 1.18
C SER A 7 19.87 -47.97 1.54
N LEU A 8 18.81 -48.42 0.85
CA LEU A 8 17.40 -48.17 1.10
C LEU A 8 16.91 -49.12 2.21
N HIS A 9 16.01 -48.65 3.08
CA HIS A 9 14.97 -49.52 3.64
C HIS A 9 13.70 -48.74 3.97
N SER A 10 12.61 -49.23 3.40
CA SER A 10 11.22 -48.87 3.64
C SER A 10 10.69 -49.56 4.90
N SER A 11 9.81 -48.88 5.64
CA SER A 11 8.71 -49.53 6.36
C SER A 11 7.58 -48.52 6.64
N ALA A 12 6.37 -48.96 6.34
CA ALA A 12 5.11 -48.26 6.51
C ALA A 12 4.52 -48.55 7.90
N SER A 13 3.68 -47.64 8.41
CA SER A 13 2.38 -47.91 9.06
C SER A 13 2.05 -46.85 10.11
N SER A 14 0.93 -46.16 9.95
CA SER A 14 -0.24 -46.30 10.85
C SER A 14 -1.09 -45.04 10.85
N SER A 15 -2.24 -45.21 10.20
CA SER A 15 -3.46 -44.42 10.25
C SER A 15 -3.94 -44.13 11.68
N HIS A 16 -4.41 -42.92 11.95
CA HIS A 16 -5.59 -42.72 12.81
C HIS A 16 -6.38 -41.49 12.37
N LYS A 17 -7.54 -41.76 11.75
CA LYS A 17 -8.69 -40.87 11.63
C LYS A 17 -9.58 -41.08 12.86
N LEU A 18 -10.01 -40.00 13.49
CA LEU A 18 -11.19 -39.87 14.37
C LEU A 18 -11.41 -38.36 14.57
N LEU A 19 -12.59 -37.79 14.69
CA LEU A 19 -13.96 -38.15 14.32
C LEU A 19 -14.72 -36.82 14.45
N ALA A 20 -15.65 -36.55 13.55
CA ALA A 20 -16.58 -35.44 13.67
C ALA A 20 -17.43 -35.54 14.94
N SER A 21 -17.74 -34.42 15.58
CA SER A 21 -18.91 -34.33 16.46
C SER A 21 -19.67 -33.04 16.16
N ARG A 22 -20.77 -33.22 15.42
CA ARG A 22 -21.89 -32.29 15.34
C ARG A 22 -22.61 -32.33 16.70
N LYS A 23 -22.89 -31.16 17.28
CA LYS A 23 -24.05 -31.00 18.17
C LYS A 23 -24.91 -29.84 17.69
N VAL A 24 -26.12 -30.23 17.29
CA VAL A 24 -27.31 -29.40 17.09
C VAL A 24 -28.08 -29.44 18.42
N PHE A 25 -28.50 -28.28 18.92
CA PHE A 25 -29.60 -28.05 19.87
C PHE A 25 -30.00 -26.58 19.64
N SER A 26 -31.13 -26.21 19.03
CA SER A 26 -32.57 -26.43 19.31
C SER A 26 -33.16 -25.56 20.42
N SER A 27 -34.32 -24.97 20.09
CA SER A 27 -35.32 -24.20 20.85
C SER A 27 -34.92 -22.78 21.29
N SER A 28 -35.56 -21.67 20.88
CA SER A 28 -36.96 -21.25 20.64
C SER A 28 -37.69 -20.71 21.90
N LEU A 29 -38.29 -19.52 21.71
CA LEU A 29 -39.42 -18.90 22.42
C LEU A 29 -39.11 -18.09 23.71
N PHE A 30 -39.42 -16.78 23.74
CA PHE A 30 -40.73 -16.22 24.15
C PHE A 30 -40.73 -14.67 24.27
N ASN A 31 -41.78 -14.07 23.70
CA ASN A 31 -42.56 -12.85 24.01
C ASN A 31 -42.03 -11.62 24.76
N GLY A 32 -42.59 -10.47 24.34
CA GLY A 32 -43.30 -9.54 25.25
C GLY A 32 -42.86 -8.08 25.11
N PHE A 33 -43.37 -7.31 24.16
CA PHE A 33 -44.48 -6.34 24.39
C PHE A 33 -44.57 -5.77 25.81
N GLN A 34 -44.19 -4.50 25.98
CA GLN A 34 -44.91 -3.60 26.89
C GLN A 34 -44.81 -2.14 26.43
N ARG A 35 -45.98 -1.62 26.03
CA ARG A 35 -46.30 -0.20 25.87
C ARG A 35 -46.43 0.42 27.27
N HIS A 36 -45.83 1.59 27.51
CA HIS A 36 -46.30 2.48 28.56
C HIS A 36 -46.59 3.88 28.04
N ARG A 37 -47.82 4.32 28.33
CA ARG A 37 -48.41 5.63 28.02
C ARG A 37 -47.86 6.72 28.94
N ARG A 38 -47.52 7.85 28.32
CA ARG A 38 -47.75 9.26 28.68
C ARG A 38 -47.87 9.62 30.17
N TYR A 39 -47.01 10.55 30.60
CA TYR A 39 -47.43 11.68 31.43
C TYR A 39 -47.02 12.99 30.75
N ARG A 40 -48.01 13.84 30.47
CA ARG A 40 -47.84 15.23 30.00
C ARG A 40 -47.55 16.10 31.23
N PHE A 41 -46.40 16.74 31.26
CA PHE A 41 -46.23 18.00 32.00
C PHE A 41 -46.16 19.13 30.96
N ILE A 42 -47.16 20.00 31.01
CA ILE A 42 -47.19 21.25 30.23
C ILE A 42 -46.47 22.28 31.10
N ALA A 43 -45.27 22.68 30.68
CA ALA A 43 -44.60 23.86 31.18
C ALA A 43 -44.43 24.83 30.01
N SER A 44 -45.20 25.91 30.05
CA SER A 44 -45.16 27.04 29.12
C SER A 44 -43.93 27.89 29.38
N PHE A 45 -43.03 28.01 28.39
CA PHE A 45 -41.96 29.03 28.36
C PHE A 45 -41.75 29.54 26.93
N PRO A 46 -41.32 30.80 26.77
CA PRO A 46 -41.62 31.63 25.61
C PRO A 46 -40.80 31.27 24.37
N SER A 47 -41.40 31.54 23.22
CA SER A 47 -40.77 31.42 21.89
C SER A 47 -39.58 32.37 21.79
N SER A 48 -38.37 31.82 21.87
CA SER A 48 -37.16 32.44 21.37
C SER A 48 -36.85 31.84 19.99
N HIS A 49 -36.92 32.68 18.96
CA HIS A 49 -36.44 32.35 17.63
C HIS A 49 -34.92 32.15 17.68
N ALA A 50 -34.49 30.90 17.92
CA ALA A 50 -33.13 30.48 17.65
C ALA A 50 -33.00 30.24 16.14
N THR A 51 -32.44 31.22 15.43
CA THR A 51 -31.96 31.02 14.07
C THR A 51 -30.87 29.96 14.13
N SER A 52 -31.22 28.73 13.75
CA SER A 52 -30.27 27.67 13.46
C SER A 52 -29.43 28.12 12.27
N ARG A 53 -28.35 28.84 12.56
CA ARG A 53 -27.21 28.93 11.64
C ARG A 53 -26.59 27.55 11.63
N SER A 54 -27.10 26.72 10.73
CA SER A 54 -26.38 25.57 10.20
C SER A 54 -25.00 26.08 9.79
N PHE A 55 -23.99 25.85 10.64
CA PHE A 55 -22.62 25.87 10.20
C PHE A 55 -22.50 24.74 9.19
N SER A 56 -22.81 25.04 7.93
CA SER A 56 -22.29 24.27 6.82
C SER A 56 -20.79 24.36 6.98
N CYS A 57 -20.19 23.32 7.56
CA CYS A 57 -18.77 23.05 7.41
C CYS A 57 -18.55 23.09 5.91
N LEU A 58 -18.02 24.21 5.42
CA LEU A 58 -17.58 24.36 4.05
C LEU A 58 -16.48 23.33 3.90
N SER A 59 -16.86 22.13 3.49
CA SER A 59 -15.95 21.10 3.06
C SER A 59 -15.19 21.72 1.90
N ILE A 60 -14.01 22.25 2.19
CA ILE A 60 -13.03 22.56 1.18
C ILE A 60 -12.79 21.22 0.50
N LYS A 61 -13.39 21.04 -0.68
CA LYS A 61 -13.05 19.95 -1.58
C LYS A 61 -11.66 20.29 -2.10
N CYS A 62 -10.65 20.09 -1.25
CA CYS A 62 -9.27 20.13 -1.70
C CYS A 62 -9.14 19.00 -2.71
N ALA A 63 -8.85 19.34 -3.98
CA ALA A 63 -8.64 18.36 -5.03
C ALA A 63 -7.42 17.47 -4.74
N VAL A 64 -6.57 17.92 -3.81
CA VAL A 64 -5.35 17.26 -3.35
C VAL A 64 -5.56 16.74 -1.92
N ARG A 65 -5.06 15.54 -1.65
CA ARG A 65 -5.06 14.93 -0.31
C ARG A 65 -3.63 14.58 0.07
N PHE A 66 -3.25 14.88 1.31
CA PHE A 66 -2.00 14.39 1.87
C PHE A 66 -2.05 12.86 1.98
N ARG A 67 -1.00 12.19 1.51
CA ARG A 67 -0.85 10.73 1.58
C ARG A 67 0.45 10.40 2.31
N PRO A 68 0.38 9.73 3.47
CA PRO A 68 1.56 9.49 4.28
C PRO A 68 2.41 8.34 3.75
N CYS A 69 3.68 8.31 4.11
CA CYS A 69 4.62 7.26 3.74
C CYS A 69 5.24 6.56 4.97
N ILE A 70 5.62 5.30 4.80
CA ILE A 70 6.45 4.53 5.74
C ILE A 70 7.51 3.79 4.95
N ASP A 71 8.73 4.32 4.98
CA ASP A 71 9.88 3.69 4.36
C ASP A 71 10.56 2.75 5.36
N ILE A 72 10.78 1.50 4.96
CA ILE A 72 11.32 0.43 5.81
C ILE A 72 12.63 -0.08 5.24
N HIS A 73 13.67 -0.14 6.07
CA HIS A 73 14.94 -0.76 5.73
C HIS A 73 15.50 -1.55 6.92
N LYS A 74 15.85 -2.83 6.70
CA LYS A 74 16.31 -3.75 7.75
C LYS A 74 15.36 -3.76 8.96
N GLY A 75 14.04 -3.77 8.70
CA GLY A 75 13.01 -3.79 9.75
C GLY A 75 12.75 -2.50 10.51
N LYS A 76 13.42 -1.41 10.15
CA LYS A 76 13.28 -0.11 10.83
C LYS A 76 12.64 0.90 9.91
N VAL A 77 11.82 1.78 10.49
CA VAL A 77 11.24 2.92 9.77
C VAL A 77 12.33 3.97 9.61
N LYS A 78 12.66 4.32 8.36
CA LYS A 78 13.75 5.23 8.03
C LYS A 78 13.32 6.22 6.96
N GLN A 79 13.73 7.47 7.11
CA GLN A 79 13.72 8.43 6.02
C GLN A 79 15.10 8.42 5.36
N ILE A 80 15.16 8.11 4.07
CA ILE A 80 16.42 8.04 3.32
C ILE A 80 16.54 9.18 2.30
N VAL A 81 17.77 9.40 1.82
CA VAL A 81 17.99 10.16 0.58
C VAL A 81 17.92 9.18 -0.59
N GLY A 82 16.81 9.18 -1.33
CA GLY A 82 16.52 8.19 -2.37
C GLY A 82 17.63 7.98 -3.42
N SER A 83 18.34 9.04 -3.80
CA SER A 83 19.46 8.97 -4.75
C SER A 83 20.70 8.22 -4.25
N THR A 84 20.75 7.91 -2.95
CA THR A 84 21.87 7.18 -2.32
C THR A 84 21.60 5.67 -2.22
N LEU A 85 20.40 5.23 -2.59
CA LEU A 85 20.04 3.82 -2.60
C LEU A 85 20.69 3.11 -3.80
N ARG A 86 21.58 2.15 -3.53
CA ARG A 86 22.30 1.37 -4.54
C ARG A 86 21.94 -0.13 -4.48
N ASP A 87 21.99 -0.80 -5.63
CA ASP A 87 21.74 -2.24 -5.78
C ASP A 87 22.94 -3.12 -5.41
N LEU A 88 24.16 -2.58 -5.52
CA LEU A 88 25.39 -3.36 -5.35
C LEU A 88 25.74 -3.52 -3.87
N LYS A 89 26.11 -4.76 -3.52
CA LYS A 89 26.61 -5.15 -2.20
C LYS A 89 27.75 -4.22 -1.78
N GLU A 90 27.82 -3.98 -0.47
CA GLU A 90 28.73 -3.09 0.25
C GLU A 90 30.23 -3.35 -0.04
N GLU A 91 30.71 -3.02 -1.25
CA GLU A 91 32.14 -3.08 -1.59
C GLU A 91 32.72 -1.71 -1.94
N ASP A 92 31.88 -0.71 -2.25
CA ASP A 92 32.36 0.63 -2.60
C ASP A 92 31.68 1.72 -1.75
N GLY A 93 31.95 1.66 -0.44
CA GLY A 93 32.06 2.78 0.51
C GLY A 93 30.94 3.83 0.70
N SER A 94 29.96 3.98 -0.19
CA SER A 94 28.88 4.95 -0.01
C SER A 94 27.71 4.29 0.72
N ALA A 95 27.68 4.44 2.04
CA ALA A 95 26.56 4.00 2.87
C ALA A 95 25.25 4.67 2.44
N LEU A 96 24.12 3.95 2.54
CA LEU A 96 22.78 4.50 2.38
C LEU A 96 22.61 5.70 3.32
N VAL A 97 22.38 6.89 2.76
CA VAL A 97 22.23 8.10 3.58
C VAL A 97 20.82 8.12 4.16
N THR A 98 20.76 8.12 5.49
CA THR A 98 19.53 8.15 6.27
C THR A 98 19.44 9.52 6.94
N ASN A 99 18.34 10.23 6.70
CA ASN A 99 18.06 11.50 7.38
C ASN A 99 17.54 11.25 8.79
N PHE A 100 16.75 10.19 8.96
CA PHE A 100 16.12 9.85 10.23
C PHE A 100 15.84 8.35 10.32
N GLU A 101 16.05 7.77 11.50
CA GLU A 101 15.61 6.43 11.85
C GLU A 101 14.72 6.55 13.09
N SER A 102 13.54 5.93 13.05
CA SER A 102 12.55 6.06 14.11
C SER A 102 12.62 4.89 15.10
N ASP A 103 12.45 5.19 16.39
CA ASP A 103 12.21 4.19 17.43
C ASP A 103 10.78 3.62 17.38
N LYS A 104 9.81 4.38 16.83
CA LYS A 104 8.45 3.90 16.59
C LYS A 104 8.42 2.83 15.50
N THR A 105 7.61 1.82 15.72
CA THR A 105 7.33 0.75 14.76
C THR A 105 6.49 1.23 13.58
N ALA A 106 6.52 0.49 12.48
CA ALA A 106 5.69 0.80 11.31
C ALA A 106 4.18 0.68 11.61
N ALA A 107 3.79 -0.22 12.52
CA ALA A 107 2.41 -0.36 12.97
C ALA A 107 1.92 0.86 13.76
N GLU A 108 2.78 1.46 14.60
CA GLU A 108 2.46 2.68 15.33
C GLU A 108 2.22 3.86 14.39
N PHE A 109 3.06 4.04 13.35
CA PHE A 109 2.79 5.06 12.32
C PHE A 109 1.51 4.78 11.55
N ALA A 110 1.26 3.52 11.15
CA ALA A 110 0.03 3.17 10.45
C ALA A 110 -1.23 3.43 11.29
N ASN A 111 -1.19 3.18 12.60
CA ASN A 111 -2.28 3.51 13.52
C ASN A 111 -2.48 5.02 13.65
N MET A 112 -1.41 5.80 13.77
CA MET A 112 -1.49 7.27 13.76
C MET A 112 -2.16 7.79 12.48
N TYR A 113 -1.73 7.31 11.31
CA TYR A 113 -2.34 7.69 10.04
C TYR A 113 -3.83 7.30 9.94
N LYS A 114 -4.20 6.18 10.57
CA LYS A 114 -5.59 5.73 10.65
C LYS A 114 -6.43 6.62 11.56
N GLU A 115 -5.91 6.98 12.72
CA GLU A 115 -6.56 7.90 13.67
C GLU A 115 -6.80 9.28 13.04
N ASP A 116 -5.84 9.75 12.24
CA ASP A 116 -5.93 11.00 11.48
C ASP A 116 -6.78 10.89 10.18
N GLY A 117 -7.27 9.70 9.83
CA GLY A 117 -8.08 9.46 8.63
C GLY A 117 -7.31 9.61 7.31
N LEU A 118 -5.99 9.51 7.33
CA LEU A 118 -5.12 9.67 6.16
C LEU A 118 -5.12 8.41 5.29
N MET A 119 -5.84 8.44 4.17
CA MET A 119 -6.01 7.27 3.29
C MET A 119 -5.10 7.28 2.06
N GLY A 120 -4.72 6.08 1.63
CA GLY A 120 -3.96 5.84 0.42
C GLY A 120 -2.48 6.20 0.54
N GLY A 121 -1.97 6.19 1.77
CA GLY A 121 -0.54 6.22 2.02
C GLY A 121 0.16 4.95 1.50
N HIS A 122 1.47 4.87 1.65
CA HIS A 122 2.24 3.74 1.17
C HIS A 122 3.31 3.30 2.15
N VAL A 123 3.61 2.00 2.11
CA VAL A 123 4.72 1.36 2.82
C VAL A 123 5.73 0.87 1.80
N ILE A 124 6.97 1.36 1.83
CA ILE A 124 8.01 0.99 0.86
C ILE A 124 9.10 0.20 1.56
N MET A 125 9.34 -1.02 1.08
CA MET A 125 10.49 -1.81 1.51
C MET A 125 11.71 -1.45 0.66
N LEU A 126 12.71 -0.86 1.29
CA LEU A 126 13.99 -0.46 0.68
C LEU A 126 15.01 -1.61 0.65
N GLY A 127 14.53 -2.84 0.81
CA GLY A 127 15.29 -4.09 0.85
C GLY A 127 14.36 -5.29 0.79
N ALA A 128 14.87 -6.44 0.34
CA ALA A 128 14.10 -7.68 0.22
C ALA A 128 14.27 -8.62 1.42
N ASP A 129 14.78 -8.11 2.55
CA ASP A 129 15.00 -8.89 3.76
C ASP A 129 13.67 -9.24 4.45
N ASP A 130 13.64 -10.39 5.14
CA ASP A 130 12.41 -10.90 5.73
C ASP A 130 11.90 -10.04 6.89
N LEU A 131 12.78 -9.31 7.56
CA LEU A 131 12.40 -8.40 8.63
C LEU A 131 11.64 -7.19 8.08
N SER A 132 12.10 -6.59 6.98
CA SER A 132 11.38 -5.52 6.28
C SER A 132 10.02 -5.98 5.76
N LYS A 133 9.93 -7.21 5.24
CA LYS A 133 8.64 -7.81 4.81
C LYS A 133 7.67 -7.98 5.98
N ALA A 134 8.15 -8.51 7.12
CA ALA A 134 7.33 -8.68 8.30
C ALA A 134 6.81 -7.33 8.82
N THR A 135 7.70 -6.35 8.93
CA THR A 135 7.41 -4.98 9.37
C THR A 135 6.38 -4.30 8.45
N ALA A 136 6.50 -4.49 7.13
CA ALA A 136 5.52 -3.96 6.18
C ALA A 136 4.13 -4.59 6.37
N ILE A 137 4.07 -5.92 6.56
CA ILE A 137 2.81 -6.62 6.83
C ILE A 137 2.16 -6.15 8.14
N GLU A 138 2.94 -5.85 9.17
CA GLU A 138 2.44 -5.30 10.43
C GLU A 138 1.76 -3.94 10.23
N ALA A 139 2.40 -3.02 9.51
CA ALA A 139 1.80 -1.72 9.17
C ALA A 139 0.50 -1.87 8.38
N LEU A 140 0.48 -2.74 7.36
CA LEU A 140 -0.70 -2.98 6.53
C LEU A 140 -1.85 -3.62 7.33
N ARG A 141 -1.56 -4.42 8.36
CA ARG A 141 -2.56 -4.99 9.27
C ARG A 141 -3.10 -3.98 10.27
N ALA A 142 -2.28 -3.03 10.71
CA ALA A 142 -2.72 -1.94 11.58
C ALA A 142 -3.73 -1.02 10.86
N TYR A 143 -3.53 -0.79 9.55
CA TYR A 143 -4.45 -0.02 8.72
C TYR A 143 -4.87 -0.73 7.42
N PRO A 144 -5.73 -1.76 7.50
CA PRO A 144 -6.17 -2.51 6.33
C PRO A 144 -6.92 -1.63 5.33
N GLY A 145 -6.45 -1.60 4.08
CA GLY A 145 -7.01 -0.77 3.01
C GLY A 145 -6.67 0.71 3.09
N GLY A 146 -5.98 1.15 4.14
CA GLY A 146 -5.48 2.53 4.26
C GLY A 146 -4.14 2.76 3.57
N LEU A 147 -3.34 1.70 3.41
CA LEU A 147 -1.98 1.77 2.91
C LEU A 147 -1.74 0.81 1.74
N GLN A 148 -0.94 1.26 0.77
CA GLN A 148 -0.36 0.50 -0.33
C GLN A 148 0.99 -0.13 0.11
N VAL A 149 1.48 -1.13 -0.62
CA VAL A 149 2.82 -1.69 -0.37
C VAL A 149 3.67 -1.78 -1.63
N GLY A 150 4.90 -1.30 -1.55
CA GLY A 150 5.90 -1.36 -2.62
C GLY A 150 7.24 -1.91 -2.14
N GLY A 151 8.15 -2.15 -3.09
CA GLY A 151 9.49 -2.71 -2.82
C GLY A 151 9.55 -4.22 -3.05
N GLY A 152 10.14 -4.64 -4.18
CA GLY A 152 10.36 -6.06 -4.49
C GLY A 152 9.09 -6.88 -4.76
N ILE A 153 7.93 -6.26 -4.94
CA ILE A 153 6.69 -6.94 -5.35
C ILE A 153 6.82 -7.41 -6.79
N ASN A 154 6.51 -8.68 -7.06
CA ASN A 154 6.58 -9.32 -8.36
C ASN A 154 5.53 -10.43 -8.50
N VAL A 155 5.43 -11.03 -9.69
CA VAL A 155 4.43 -12.06 -10.00
C VAL A 155 4.45 -13.26 -9.04
N ASN A 156 5.63 -13.64 -8.54
CA ASN A 156 5.80 -14.82 -7.68
C ASN A 156 5.35 -14.57 -6.24
N ASN A 157 5.38 -13.32 -5.77
CA ASN A 157 5.06 -12.99 -4.36
C ASN A 157 3.76 -12.20 -4.18
N ALA A 158 3.21 -11.58 -5.23
CA ALA A 158 2.04 -10.70 -5.16
C ALA A 158 0.83 -11.35 -4.48
N LEU A 159 0.52 -12.61 -4.82
CA LEU A 159 -0.58 -13.34 -4.18
C LEU A 159 -0.35 -13.60 -2.69
N SER A 160 0.89 -13.81 -2.27
CA SER A 160 1.21 -14.03 -0.86
C SER A 160 0.90 -12.79 -0.02
N TYR A 161 1.22 -11.60 -0.55
CA TYR A 161 0.86 -10.33 0.06
C TYR A 161 -0.66 -10.18 0.18
N ILE A 162 -1.40 -10.33 -0.93
CA ILE A 162 -2.86 -10.20 -0.92
C ILE A 162 -3.52 -11.20 0.02
N LYS A 163 -3.05 -12.46 0.08
CA LYS A 163 -3.57 -13.45 1.04
C LYS A 163 -3.36 -13.02 2.49
N LYS A 164 -2.24 -12.36 2.81
CA LYS A 164 -1.93 -11.87 4.16
C LYS A 164 -2.75 -10.63 4.53
N VAL A 165 -3.01 -9.72 3.59
CA VAL A 165 -3.87 -8.54 3.78
C VAL A 165 -4.70 -8.28 2.51
N PRO A 166 -5.93 -8.83 2.42
CA PRO A 166 -6.74 -8.75 1.18
C PRO A 166 -7.11 -7.33 0.74
N ALA A 167 -7.15 -6.37 1.67
CA ALA A 167 -7.52 -5.00 1.41
C ALA A 167 -6.38 -4.15 0.81
N MET A 168 -5.13 -4.63 0.80
CA MET A 168 -3.98 -3.84 0.32
C MET A 168 -4.03 -3.60 -1.21
N LEU A 169 -3.29 -2.59 -1.65
CA LEU A 169 -2.89 -2.37 -3.05
C LEU A 169 -1.39 -2.60 -3.21
N LEU A 170 -0.97 -3.08 -4.37
CA LEU A 170 0.42 -3.39 -4.72
C LEU A 170 1.01 -2.30 -5.60
N LEU A 171 2.04 -1.64 -5.09
CA LEU A 171 2.80 -0.62 -5.78
C LEU A 171 4.01 -1.22 -6.49
N LEU A 172 4.07 -1.03 -7.81
CA LEU A 172 4.90 -1.84 -8.69
C LEU A 172 5.87 -0.99 -9.51
N SER A 173 7.16 -1.26 -9.33
CA SER A 173 8.23 -0.86 -10.25
C SER A 173 8.83 -2.05 -11.05
N TYR A 174 8.43 -3.29 -10.73
CA TYR A 174 8.94 -4.55 -11.30
C TYR A 174 8.87 -4.68 -12.84
N VAL A 175 7.92 -3.95 -13.44
CA VAL A 175 7.71 -3.92 -14.89
C VAL A 175 8.73 -3.03 -15.61
N PHE A 176 9.52 -2.26 -14.87
CA PHE A 176 10.57 -1.40 -15.39
C PHE A 176 11.93 -1.94 -14.96
N ASN A 177 12.75 -2.36 -15.93
CA ASN A 177 14.04 -2.98 -15.65
C ASN A 177 15.00 -2.69 -16.80
N ASN A 178 16.26 -2.38 -16.47
CA ASN A 178 17.32 -2.21 -17.46
C ASN A 178 16.98 -1.18 -18.57
N GLY A 179 16.25 -0.11 -18.23
CA GLY A 179 15.85 0.94 -19.16
C GLY A 179 14.70 0.54 -20.08
N GLN A 180 13.96 -0.53 -19.78
CA GLN A 180 12.85 -0.98 -20.60
C GLN A 180 11.60 -1.26 -19.75
N MET A 181 10.45 -1.14 -20.39
CA MET A 181 9.17 -1.60 -19.84
C MET A 181 8.87 -3.00 -20.36
N ASP A 182 8.73 -3.96 -19.45
CA ASP A 182 8.32 -5.32 -19.73
C ASP A 182 6.80 -5.44 -19.56
N LEU A 183 6.09 -5.35 -20.69
CA LEU A 183 4.63 -5.42 -20.72
C LEU A 183 4.09 -6.82 -20.37
N GLU A 184 4.85 -7.88 -20.63
CA GLU A 184 4.42 -9.24 -20.30
C GLU A 184 4.40 -9.44 -18.78
N ARG A 185 5.40 -8.92 -18.04
CA ARG A 185 5.34 -8.88 -16.57
C ARG A 185 4.11 -8.14 -16.05
N LEU A 186 3.72 -7.04 -16.68
CA LEU A 186 2.54 -6.29 -16.29
C LEU A 186 1.26 -7.10 -16.54
N LYS A 187 1.13 -7.72 -17.71
CA LYS A 187 0.00 -8.61 -18.03
C LYS A 187 -0.07 -9.81 -17.08
N ASP A 188 1.06 -10.39 -16.73
CA ASP A 188 1.15 -11.48 -15.77
C ASP A 188 0.63 -11.06 -14.40
N LEU A 189 1.06 -9.90 -13.89
CA LEU A 189 0.55 -9.36 -12.63
C LEU A 189 -0.95 -9.10 -12.69
N VAL A 190 -1.46 -8.48 -13.76
CA VAL A 190 -2.90 -8.25 -13.94
C VAL A 190 -3.67 -9.56 -13.96
N ARG A 191 -3.17 -10.60 -14.63
CA ARG A 191 -3.78 -11.94 -14.63
C ARG A 191 -3.81 -12.58 -13.25
N VAL A 192 -2.77 -12.36 -12.45
CA VAL A 192 -2.60 -13.00 -11.14
C VAL A 192 -3.43 -12.30 -10.05
N VAL A 193 -3.46 -10.97 -10.02
CA VAL A 193 -4.10 -10.21 -8.93
C VAL A 193 -5.23 -9.27 -9.35
N GLY A 194 -5.40 -9.03 -10.64
CA GLY A 194 -6.33 -8.05 -11.19
C GLY A 194 -5.81 -6.61 -11.13
N LYS A 195 -6.14 -5.80 -12.14
CA LYS A 195 -5.68 -4.41 -12.24
C LYS A 195 -6.10 -3.51 -11.07
N GLN A 196 -7.26 -3.79 -10.46
CA GLN A 196 -7.82 -3.09 -9.31
C GLN A 196 -6.96 -3.21 -8.04
N LYS A 197 -5.96 -4.10 -8.05
CA LYS A 197 -4.98 -4.27 -6.97
C LYS A 197 -3.63 -3.65 -7.28
N LEU A 198 -3.47 -3.00 -8.44
CA LEU A 198 -2.19 -2.52 -8.92
C LEU A 198 -2.12 -1.01 -8.94
N VAL A 199 -1.03 -0.49 -8.39
CA VAL A 199 -0.57 0.88 -8.53
C VAL A 199 0.75 0.84 -9.28
N LEU A 200 0.85 1.54 -10.41
CA LEU A 200 2.08 1.57 -11.19
C LEU A 200 2.95 2.74 -10.77
N ASP A 201 4.20 2.43 -10.40
CA ASP A 201 5.23 3.42 -10.15
C ASP A 201 5.84 3.88 -11.48
N LEU A 202 5.52 5.11 -11.86
CA LEU A 202 5.99 5.80 -13.07
C LEU A 202 7.07 6.83 -12.72
N SER A 203 7.97 6.41 -11.84
CA SER A 203 9.26 7.04 -11.57
C SER A 203 9.89 7.63 -12.83
N CYS A 204 10.05 8.96 -12.90
CA CYS A 204 10.53 9.65 -14.09
C CYS A 204 11.44 10.83 -13.77
N ARG A 205 12.28 11.20 -14.75
CA ARG A 205 13.15 12.38 -14.70
C ARG A 205 13.08 13.15 -16.02
N LYS A 206 13.29 14.46 -15.94
CA LYS A 206 13.34 15.31 -17.14
C LYS A 206 14.61 15.03 -17.93
N LYS A 207 14.46 14.72 -19.23
CA LYS A 207 15.51 14.51 -20.22
C LYS A 207 15.10 15.23 -21.50
N GLU A 208 15.91 16.18 -21.96
CA GLU A 208 15.68 16.91 -23.22
C GLU A 208 14.28 17.54 -23.31
N GLY A 209 13.83 18.18 -22.22
CA GLY A 209 12.51 18.84 -22.18
C GLY A 209 11.32 17.91 -21.99
N ARG A 210 11.49 16.59 -22.06
CA ARG A 210 10.45 15.58 -21.84
C ARG A 210 10.70 14.79 -20.55
N TYR A 211 9.70 14.09 -20.03
CA TYR A 211 9.86 13.20 -18.88
C TYR A 211 10.01 11.77 -19.36
N ALA A 212 11.13 11.13 -19.04
CA ALA A 212 11.38 9.73 -19.33
C ALA A 212 11.30 8.92 -18.04
N ILE A 213 10.67 7.73 -18.12
CA ILE A 213 10.65 6.79 -17.01
C ILE A 213 12.09 6.37 -16.71
N VAL A 214 12.43 6.30 -15.43
CA VAL A 214 13.73 5.82 -14.95
C VAL A 214 13.56 4.53 -14.18
N THR A 215 14.50 3.62 -14.41
CA THR A 215 14.52 2.27 -13.87
C THR A 215 15.73 2.11 -12.94
N ASP A 216 15.82 0.96 -12.28
CA ASP A 216 17.00 0.56 -11.52
C ASP A 216 17.36 1.62 -10.44
N ARG A 217 16.35 1.96 -9.62
CA ARG A 217 16.46 2.97 -8.54
C ARG A 217 16.95 4.34 -9.05
N TRP A 218 16.32 4.87 -10.10
CA TRP A 218 16.60 6.18 -10.69
C TRP A 218 17.92 6.30 -11.46
N GLN A 219 18.62 5.17 -11.66
CA GLN A 219 19.97 5.17 -12.24
C GLN A 219 19.97 5.08 -13.76
N LYS A 220 18.93 4.48 -14.36
CA LYS A 220 18.88 4.26 -15.81
C LYS A 220 17.65 4.88 -16.45
N PHE A 221 17.85 5.68 -17.49
CA PHE A 221 16.73 6.15 -18.32
C PHE A 221 16.20 5.02 -19.19
N SER A 222 14.88 4.97 -19.32
CA SER A 222 14.22 4.17 -20.34
C SER A 222 13.91 4.97 -21.60
N ASP A 223 13.52 4.26 -22.66
CA ASP A 223 13.00 4.86 -23.88
C ASP A 223 11.50 5.19 -23.80
N VAL A 224 10.86 4.98 -22.63
CA VAL A 224 9.46 5.30 -22.39
C VAL A 224 9.33 6.72 -21.87
N TYR A 225 8.82 7.60 -22.72
CA TYR A 225 8.50 8.99 -22.36
C TYR A 225 7.05 9.09 -21.91
N LEU A 226 6.82 9.82 -20.82
CA LEU A 226 5.49 10.04 -20.31
C LEU A 226 4.76 11.08 -21.17
N ASP A 227 3.65 10.65 -21.75
CA ASP A 227 2.65 11.49 -22.41
C ASP A 227 1.24 10.95 -22.14
N GLU A 228 0.21 11.67 -22.61
CA GLU A 228 -1.19 11.28 -22.40
C GLU A 228 -1.53 9.89 -22.96
N LYS A 229 -0.94 9.51 -24.11
CA LYS A 229 -1.21 8.22 -24.77
C LYS A 229 -0.62 7.06 -23.98
N VAL A 230 0.59 7.21 -23.47
CA VAL A 230 1.23 6.21 -22.60
C VAL A 230 0.43 6.05 -21.32
N LEU A 231 -0.02 7.14 -20.69
CA LEU A 231 -0.84 7.06 -19.49
C LEU A 231 -2.20 6.42 -19.74
N GLU A 232 -2.87 6.75 -20.84
CA GLU A 232 -4.13 6.11 -21.24
C GLU A 232 -3.94 4.62 -21.49
N PHE A 233 -2.86 4.22 -22.16
CA PHE A 233 -2.54 2.82 -22.39
C PHE A 233 -2.32 2.08 -21.06
N LEU A 234 -1.48 2.63 -20.17
CA LEU A 234 -1.15 2.02 -18.88
C LEU A 234 -2.35 1.92 -17.93
N ALA A 235 -3.33 2.83 -18.04
CA ALA A 235 -4.54 2.82 -17.22
C ALA A 235 -5.43 1.59 -17.47
N ASN A 236 -5.20 0.85 -18.55
CA ASN A 236 -5.85 -0.44 -18.77
C ASN A 236 -5.35 -1.54 -17.82
N TYR A 237 -4.19 -1.34 -17.19
CA TYR A 237 -3.49 -2.37 -16.41
C TYR A 237 -3.36 -2.03 -14.91
N ALA A 238 -3.72 -0.83 -14.48
CA ALA A 238 -3.62 -0.40 -13.08
C ALA A 238 -4.81 0.48 -12.67
N ASP A 239 -5.06 0.55 -11.36
CA ASP A 239 -6.14 1.38 -10.78
C ASP A 239 -5.65 2.77 -10.35
N GLU A 240 -4.34 2.91 -10.13
CA GLU A 240 -3.71 4.17 -9.72
C GLU A 240 -2.29 4.28 -10.30
N PHE A 241 -1.82 5.52 -10.48
CA PHE A 241 -0.42 5.82 -10.79
C PHE A 241 0.30 6.53 -9.65
N TRP A 242 1.60 6.25 -9.53
CA TRP A 242 2.52 6.97 -8.67
C TRP A 242 3.57 7.69 -9.52
N PHE A 243 3.74 9.00 -9.30
CA PHE A 243 4.71 9.84 -10.00
C PHE A 243 5.59 10.60 -9.02
N MET A 244 6.78 11.00 -9.47
CA MET A 244 7.60 12.02 -8.79
C MET A 244 7.52 13.40 -9.46
N VAL A 245 6.65 13.59 -10.45
CA VAL A 245 6.49 14.84 -11.20
C VAL A 245 5.01 15.14 -11.42
N LEU A 246 4.59 16.35 -11.02
CA LEU A 246 3.22 16.84 -11.14
C LEU A 246 3.05 17.57 -12.48
N MET A 247 2.73 16.90 -13.60
CA MET A 247 2.51 17.62 -14.88
C MET A 247 1.49 17.02 -15.86
N LEU A 248 1.05 15.77 -15.70
CA LEU A 248 0.25 15.11 -16.74
C LEU A 248 -1.17 14.78 -16.25
N LYS A 249 -2.17 15.05 -17.09
CA LYS A 249 -3.55 14.61 -16.87
C LYS A 249 -3.60 13.09 -17.03
N ALA A 250 -4.12 12.39 -16.03
CA ALA A 250 -4.39 10.96 -16.08
C ALA A 250 -5.88 10.69 -15.91
N LYS A 251 -6.35 9.57 -16.47
CA LYS A 251 -7.76 9.13 -16.35
C LYS A 251 -8.07 8.38 -15.05
N ILE A 252 -7.04 7.98 -14.33
CA ILE A 252 -7.11 7.27 -13.04
C ILE A 252 -6.42 8.11 -11.96
N PRO A 253 -6.68 7.85 -10.66
CA PRO A 253 -6.05 8.58 -9.57
C PRO A 253 -4.52 8.59 -9.65
N VAL A 254 -3.93 9.67 -9.16
CA VAL A 254 -2.50 9.95 -9.22
C VAL A 254 -1.98 10.35 -7.85
N THR A 255 -0.90 9.71 -7.42
CA THR A 255 -0.12 10.14 -6.26
C THR A 255 1.17 10.81 -6.74
N TYR A 256 1.49 11.97 -6.16
CA TYR A 256 2.78 12.63 -6.34
C TYR A 256 3.66 12.42 -5.10
N ALA A 257 4.92 12.02 -5.29
CA ALA A 257 5.92 11.90 -4.22
C ALA A 257 7.28 12.44 -4.68
N GLY A 258 7.42 13.76 -4.74
CA GLY A 258 8.60 14.39 -5.36
C GLY A 258 9.17 15.62 -4.64
N GLY A 259 9.35 15.58 -3.32
CA GLY A 259 10.01 16.68 -2.60
C GLY A 259 9.08 17.72 -1.99
N VAL A 260 7.88 17.30 -1.60
CA VAL A 260 7.00 18.08 -0.70
C VAL A 260 7.71 18.22 0.64
N THR A 261 7.88 19.45 1.12
CA THR A 261 8.55 19.74 2.40
C THR A 261 7.73 20.60 3.34
N VAL A 262 6.75 21.34 2.80
CA VAL A 262 5.88 22.23 3.58
C VAL A 262 4.42 22.08 3.15
N MET A 263 3.47 22.41 4.03
CA MET A 263 2.02 22.30 3.73
C MET A 263 1.60 23.11 2.51
N ASN A 264 2.23 24.26 2.26
CA ASN A 264 1.96 25.09 1.09
C ASN A 264 2.25 24.39 -0.24
N ASP A 265 3.05 23.31 -0.25
CA ASP A 265 3.26 22.52 -1.47
C ASP A 265 2.00 21.73 -1.88
N LEU A 266 1.05 21.49 -0.95
CA LEU A 266 -0.22 20.82 -1.23
C LEU A 266 -1.25 21.73 -1.91
N GLU A 267 -1.02 23.05 -1.88
CA GLU A 267 -1.93 24.07 -2.41
C GLU A 267 -1.55 24.50 -3.85
N ARG A 268 -0.46 23.95 -4.40
CA ARG A 268 0.07 24.24 -5.74
C ARG A 268 -0.43 23.24 -6.79
#